data_AF-A0A2V9P466-F1
#
_entry.id   AF-A0A2V9P466-F1
#
_cell.length_a   1.000
_cell.length_b   1.000
_cell.length_c   1.000
_cell.angle_alpha   90.00
_cell.angle_beta   90.00
_cell.angle_gamma   90.00
#
_symmetry.space_group_name_H-M   'P 1'
#
loop_
_entity.id
_entity.type
_entity.pdbx_description
1 polymer ?
#
loop_
_entity_poly.entity_id
_entity_poly.type
_entity_poly.pdbx_seq_one_letter_code
_entity_poly.pdbx_strand_id
1 'polypeptide(L)'
;MPTQRTRRDFLKFSAAGLAASAATEALGARPSRNTGNPGPGEITVRVTDEIRRFEVAPASAWRPSSGRKLSGAIITLNPENKFQEILGFGAAFTDASCYLVSQLSEDSRQQLFHELFHPSELGLNVCRTCIGASDYSTEVYSFDEGEPDPDLKRFSIDHDRGYLLPALRQARKVNPELFLFSSPWSPPGWMKANGSMLGGSMRKKYFGAYAQYFVKFLQAYAAEGVAIQAVTSQNEVDTDQDGRMPACLWGQEYEIEFVKKHLGPVLRAGNIPTKIWLLDHNYNLWGRAICELDDPGLRQYANAVAWHGYAGSAEMMSRVQDAHPEAAMFWTEGGPDFTSPDYATDWAKWGRTFTEALRNWCRSITGWNLALDEHGRP
;
A
#
# COMPACT_ATOMS: atom_id res chain seq x y z
N MET A 1 0.52 33.70 -9.47
CA MET A 1 0.19 32.85 -8.30
C MET A 1 0.42 31.41 -8.70
N PRO A 2 1.28 30.64 -8.03
CA PRO A 2 1.56 29.27 -8.43
C PRO A 2 0.42 28.36 -7.99
N THR A 3 -0.22 27.71 -8.95
CA THR A 3 -1.21 26.66 -8.74
C THR A 3 -0.50 25.41 -8.19
N GLN A 4 -0.92 24.94 -7.01
CA GLN A 4 -0.51 23.64 -6.47
C GLN A 4 -1.00 22.54 -7.42
N ARG A 5 -0.08 21.93 -8.16
CA ARG A 5 -0.33 20.72 -8.96
C ARG A 5 -0.47 19.55 -8.00
N THR A 6 -1.53 18.77 -8.11
CA THR A 6 -1.68 17.53 -7.34
C THR A 6 -0.96 16.38 -8.06
N ARG A 7 -0.73 15.29 -7.32
CA ARG A 7 0.05 14.10 -7.69
C ARG A 7 -0.32 13.48 -9.06
N ARG A 8 -1.55 13.61 -9.54
CA ARG A 8 -2.02 12.98 -10.78
C ARG A 8 -1.79 13.79 -12.05
N ASP A 9 -1.48 15.09 -11.94
CA ASP A 9 -1.28 15.97 -13.10
C ASP A 9 0.01 15.65 -13.89
N PHE A 10 0.92 14.86 -13.31
CA PHE A 10 2.20 14.55 -13.94
C PHE A 10 2.13 13.47 -15.03
N LEU A 11 1.02 12.74 -15.17
CA LEU A 11 0.93 11.60 -16.11
C LEU A 11 -0.03 11.78 -17.31
N LYS A 12 -0.69 12.93 -17.52
CA LYS A 12 -1.62 13.12 -18.66
C LYS A 12 -1.68 14.59 -19.13
N PHE A 13 -1.28 14.88 -20.37
CA PHE A 13 -1.49 16.20 -21.01
C PHE A 13 -2.83 16.25 -21.80
N SER A 14 -3.70 17.24 -21.49
CA SER A 14 -4.45 18.15 -22.41
C SER A 14 -5.95 18.41 -22.08
N ALA A 15 -6.23 19.69 -21.83
CA ALA A 15 -7.47 20.49 -22.02
C ALA A 15 -8.75 20.19 -21.20
N ALA A 16 -9.15 21.20 -20.42
CA ALA A 16 -10.34 21.27 -19.57
C ALA A 16 -11.36 22.32 -20.05
N GLY A 17 -12.60 22.21 -19.58
CA GLY A 17 -13.64 23.27 -19.58
C GLY A 17 -14.51 23.18 -18.31
N LEU A 18 -14.61 24.31 -17.58
CA LEU A 18 -15.23 24.60 -16.26
C LEU A 18 -16.74 24.25 -16.14
N ALA A 19 -17.43 24.20 -14.98
CA ALA A 19 -17.38 25.03 -13.76
C ALA A 19 -18.08 24.36 -12.53
N ALA A 20 -17.87 24.95 -11.34
CA ALA A 20 -18.19 24.44 -10.01
C ALA A 20 -19.54 24.91 -9.40
N SER A 21 -20.01 24.25 -8.34
CA SER A 21 -20.59 24.88 -7.14
C SER A 21 -20.74 23.90 -5.96
N ALA A 22 -20.52 24.42 -4.76
CA ALA A 22 -20.37 23.69 -3.50
C ALA A 22 -21.65 23.66 -2.66
N ALA A 23 -21.81 22.63 -1.82
CA ALA A 23 -22.68 22.67 -0.63
C ALA A 23 -22.18 21.71 0.47
N THR A 24 -21.92 22.28 1.64
CA THR A 24 -21.65 21.65 2.94
C THR A 24 -22.93 21.13 3.60
N GLU A 25 -22.89 19.96 4.24
CA GLU A 25 -23.89 19.60 5.25
C GLU A 25 -23.35 18.69 6.37
N ALA A 26 -24.01 18.80 7.51
CA ALA A 26 -23.52 18.60 8.86
C ALA A 26 -23.53 17.14 9.38
N LEU A 27 -22.57 16.85 10.25
CA LEU A 27 -22.38 15.57 10.94
C LEU A 27 -23.40 15.35 12.07
N GLY A 28 -24.31 14.38 11.88
CA GLY A 28 -25.14 13.79 12.93
C GLY A 28 -24.57 12.44 13.39
N ALA A 29 -24.47 12.25 14.71
CA ALA A 29 -23.97 11.02 15.34
C ALA A 29 -24.78 9.78 14.95
N ARG A 30 -24.10 8.66 14.67
CA ARG A 30 -24.72 7.37 14.28
C ARG A 30 -24.87 6.41 15.48
N PRO A 31 -25.96 5.61 15.53
CA PRO A 31 -26.18 4.63 16.58
C PRO A 31 -25.37 3.34 16.39
N SER A 32 -25.00 2.75 17.53
CA SER A 32 -24.26 1.48 17.71
C SER A 32 -24.72 0.34 16.79
N ARG A 33 -23.78 -0.29 16.07
CA ARG A 33 -24.03 -1.46 15.20
C ARG A 33 -24.14 -2.74 16.03
N ASN A 34 -25.18 -3.52 15.73
CA ASN A 34 -25.40 -4.85 16.30
C ASN A 34 -24.56 -5.88 15.50
N THR A 35 -23.54 -6.48 16.12
CA THR A 35 -22.51 -7.33 15.48
C THR A 35 -22.70 -8.83 15.73
N GLY A 36 -23.95 -9.30 15.88
CA GLY A 36 -24.22 -10.73 16.05
C GLY A 36 -23.74 -11.55 14.85
N ASN A 37 -22.70 -12.37 15.02
CA ASN A 37 -22.32 -13.38 14.04
C ASN A 37 -23.49 -14.35 13.82
N PRO A 38 -23.97 -14.55 12.58
CA PRO A 38 -25.10 -15.42 12.31
C PRO A 38 -24.76 -16.90 12.45
N GLY A 39 -25.79 -17.72 12.61
CA GLY A 39 -25.66 -19.16 12.82
C GLY A 39 -25.23 -19.92 11.56
N PRO A 40 -24.84 -21.20 11.69
CA PRO A 40 -24.49 -22.05 10.55
C PRO A 40 -25.63 -22.11 9.53
N GLY A 41 -25.38 -21.73 8.27
CA GLY A 41 -26.38 -21.79 7.19
C GLY A 41 -27.06 -20.46 6.83
N GLU A 42 -26.65 -19.36 7.45
CA GLU A 42 -27.10 -18.01 7.09
C GLU A 42 -26.07 -17.26 6.24
N ILE A 43 -26.58 -16.48 5.29
CA ILE A 43 -25.82 -15.59 4.42
C ILE A 43 -25.93 -14.18 5.02
N THR A 44 -24.79 -13.64 5.43
CA THR A 44 -24.68 -12.23 5.82
C THR A 44 -24.42 -11.38 4.59
N VAL A 45 -25.11 -10.25 4.49
CA VAL A 45 -24.91 -9.29 3.42
C VAL A 45 -24.62 -7.93 4.04
N ARG A 46 -23.54 -7.27 3.60
CA ARG A 46 -23.25 -5.88 3.94
C ARG A 46 -23.40 -5.02 2.70
N VAL A 47 -24.04 -3.86 2.83
CA VAL A 47 -24.39 -2.98 1.73
C VAL A 47 -23.87 -1.57 1.96
N THR A 48 -23.27 -1.00 0.91
CA THR A 48 -22.89 0.40 0.82
C THR A 48 -23.48 0.97 -0.46
N ASP A 49 -24.18 2.09 -0.34
CA ASP A 49 -24.71 2.88 -1.45
C ASP A 49 -24.79 4.36 -1.03
N GLU A 50 -25.59 5.17 -1.72
CA GLU A 50 -25.74 6.61 -1.44
C GLU A 50 -26.19 6.90 0.00
N ILE A 51 -27.06 6.07 0.59
CA ILE A 51 -27.66 6.28 1.91
C ILE A 51 -27.14 5.31 2.98
N ARG A 52 -26.71 4.10 2.58
CA ARG A 52 -26.19 3.06 3.46
C ARG A 52 -24.67 3.07 3.46
N ARG A 53 -24.06 2.82 4.62
CA ARG A 53 -22.60 2.68 4.75
C ARG A 53 -22.31 1.41 5.53
N PHE A 54 -21.78 0.40 4.83
CA PHE A 54 -21.43 -0.91 5.41
C PHE A 54 -22.52 -1.47 6.33
N GLU A 55 -23.77 -1.29 5.91
CA GLU A 55 -24.96 -1.64 6.68
C GLU A 55 -25.26 -3.13 6.52
N VAL A 56 -25.64 -3.80 7.61
CA VAL A 56 -26.07 -5.20 7.56
C VAL A 56 -27.46 -5.27 6.96
N ALA A 57 -27.59 -5.91 5.80
CA ALA A 57 -28.88 -6.20 5.18
C ALA A 57 -29.53 -7.43 5.83
N PRO A 58 -30.86 -7.62 5.67
CA PRO A 58 -31.55 -8.79 6.21
C PRO A 58 -30.88 -10.10 5.78
N ALA A 59 -30.59 -10.97 6.76
CA ALA A 59 -29.95 -12.25 6.52
C ALA A 59 -30.79 -13.10 5.56
N SER A 60 -30.10 -13.85 4.70
CA SER A 60 -30.73 -14.79 3.77
C SER A 60 -30.33 -16.22 4.11
N ALA A 61 -31.24 -17.18 3.98
CA ALA A 61 -30.93 -18.58 4.22
C ALA A 61 -30.49 -19.28 2.92
N TRP A 62 -29.55 -20.22 3.01
CA TRP A 62 -29.28 -21.16 1.93
C TRP A 62 -30.55 -21.96 1.60
N ARG A 63 -30.82 -22.15 0.31
CA ARG A 63 -31.97 -22.91 -0.17
C ARG A 63 -31.48 -24.08 -1.03
N PRO A 64 -32.01 -25.30 -0.85
CA PRO A 64 -31.75 -26.39 -1.77
C PRO A 64 -32.12 -25.99 -3.20
N SER A 65 -31.36 -26.48 -4.18
CA SER A 65 -31.72 -26.34 -5.59
C SER A 65 -33.07 -26.99 -5.83
N SER A 66 -34.06 -26.21 -6.27
CA SER A 66 -35.43 -26.70 -6.49
C SER A 66 -35.63 -27.31 -7.88
N GLY A 67 -34.57 -27.46 -8.68
CA GLY A 67 -34.65 -27.84 -10.11
C GLY A 67 -35.39 -26.82 -10.99
N ARG A 68 -35.94 -25.75 -10.40
CA ARG A 68 -36.58 -24.65 -11.11
C ARG A 68 -35.53 -23.87 -11.87
N LYS A 69 -35.81 -23.59 -13.14
CA LYS A 69 -34.97 -22.71 -13.96
C LYS A 69 -34.94 -21.33 -13.30
N LEU A 70 -33.77 -20.96 -12.78
CA LEU A 70 -33.53 -19.62 -12.26
C LEU A 70 -33.59 -18.63 -13.44
N SER A 71 -34.19 -17.46 -13.22
CA SER A 71 -34.26 -16.37 -14.19
C SER A 71 -33.33 -15.22 -13.76
N GLY A 72 -32.64 -14.58 -14.70
CA GLY A 72 -31.74 -13.45 -14.43
C GLY A 72 -30.26 -13.83 -14.49
N ALA A 73 -29.40 -12.92 -13.99
CA ALA A 73 -27.97 -13.17 -13.89
C ALA A 73 -27.69 -14.17 -12.76
N ILE A 74 -27.10 -15.31 -13.12
CA ILE A 74 -26.77 -16.39 -12.18
C ILE A 74 -25.25 -16.43 -12.01
N ILE A 75 -24.78 -16.36 -10.77
CA ILE A 75 -23.37 -16.59 -10.41
C ILE A 75 -23.28 -17.99 -9.79
N THR A 76 -22.51 -18.86 -10.43
CA THR A 76 -22.25 -20.22 -9.93
C THR A 76 -20.87 -20.27 -9.30
N LEU A 77 -20.80 -20.73 -8.04
CA LEU A 77 -19.54 -20.97 -7.35
C LEU A 77 -19.12 -22.43 -7.54
N ASN A 78 -17.87 -22.65 -7.96
CA ASN A 78 -17.27 -23.99 -8.02
C ASN A 78 -16.11 -24.07 -7.02
N PRO A 79 -16.30 -24.69 -5.84
CA PRO A 79 -15.26 -24.80 -4.80
C PRO A 79 -14.01 -25.59 -5.21
N GLU A 80 -14.10 -26.43 -6.25
CA GLU A 80 -12.97 -27.22 -6.75
C GLU A 80 -11.97 -26.37 -7.56
N ASN A 81 -12.41 -25.23 -8.10
CA ASN A 81 -11.56 -24.31 -8.85
C ASN A 81 -10.91 -23.30 -7.89
N LYS A 82 -9.70 -23.59 -7.43
CA LYS A 82 -8.92 -22.74 -6.53
C LYS A 82 -7.95 -21.85 -7.32
N PHE A 83 -7.67 -20.67 -6.77
CA PHE A 83 -6.74 -19.68 -7.31
C PHE A 83 -5.73 -19.26 -6.23
N GLN A 84 -5.30 -18.00 -6.21
CA GLN A 84 -4.34 -17.49 -5.23
C GLN A 84 -4.91 -17.43 -3.80
N GLU A 85 -4.03 -17.58 -2.82
CA GLU A 85 -4.34 -17.27 -1.43
C GLU A 85 -4.32 -15.76 -1.19
N ILE A 86 -5.34 -15.25 -0.50
CA ILE A 86 -5.44 -13.84 -0.13
C ILE A 86 -4.62 -13.58 1.14
N LEU A 87 -3.64 -12.68 1.02
CA LEU A 87 -2.86 -12.17 2.15
C LEU A 87 -3.70 -11.18 2.98
N GLY A 88 -4.46 -10.29 2.33
CA GLY A 88 -5.41 -9.43 3.02
C GLY A 88 -5.58 -8.03 2.44
N PHE A 89 -6.09 -7.11 3.25
CA PHE A 89 -6.53 -5.79 2.83
C PHE A 89 -6.13 -4.73 3.86
N GLY A 90 -5.88 -3.50 3.41
CA GLY A 90 -5.58 -2.39 4.31
C GLY A 90 -5.26 -1.08 3.62
N ALA A 91 -4.48 -0.25 4.32
CA ALA A 91 -4.07 1.07 3.86
C ALA A 91 -2.68 1.41 4.40
N ALA A 92 -2.11 2.53 3.96
CA ALA A 92 -0.82 3.02 4.37
C ALA A 92 -0.90 3.88 5.65
N PHE A 93 -0.03 3.56 6.60
CA PHE A 93 0.35 4.40 7.73
C PHE A 93 1.39 5.41 7.25
N THR A 94 0.95 6.40 6.47
CA THR A 94 1.80 7.55 6.13
C THR A 94 1.97 8.46 7.34
N ASP A 95 2.94 9.37 7.26
CA ASP A 95 3.13 10.42 8.25
C ASP A 95 1.84 11.20 8.51
N ALA A 96 1.22 11.71 7.44
CA ALA A 96 -0.06 12.41 7.48
C ALA A 96 -1.12 11.64 8.28
N SER A 97 -1.34 10.37 7.92
CA SER A 97 -2.35 9.54 8.57
C SER A 97 -2.05 9.32 10.05
N CYS A 98 -0.80 9.03 10.39
CA CYS A 98 -0.42 8.77 11.78
C CYS A 98 -0.44 10.06 12.63
N TYR A 99 -0.04 11.19 12.05
CA TYR A 99 -0.12 12.51 12.68
C TYR A 99 -1.58 12.86 13.00
N LEU A 100 -2.49 12.80 12.03
CA LEU A 100 -3.91 13.08 12.23
C LEU A 100 -4.54 12.19 13.30
N VAL A 101 -4.25 10.88 13.24
CA VAL A 101 -4.68 9.91 14.25
C VAL A 101 -4.15 10.28 15.64
N SER A 102 -2.92 10.80 15.74
CA SER A 102 -2.34 11.19 17.03
C SER A 102 -3.03 12.41 17.65
N GLN A 103 -3.72 13.24 16.85
CA GLN A 103 -4.47 14.41 17.33
C GLN A 103 -5.82 14.03 17.96
N LEU A 104 -6.30 12.80 17.75
CA LEU A 104 -7.53 12.31 18.38
C LEU A 104 -7.35 12.13 19.89
N SER A 105 -8.45 12.30 20.63
CA SER A 105 -8.51 11.84 22.02
C SER A 105 -8.17 10.35 22.11
N GLU A 106 -7.67 9.90 23.25
CA GLU A 106 -7.31 8.49 23.44
C GLU A 106 -8.50 7.56 23.16
N ASP A 107 -9.69 7.88 23.68
CA ASP A 107 -10.91 7.09 23.49
C ASP A 107 -11.32 7.03 22.01
N SER A 108 -11.31 8.17 21.32
CA SER A 108 -11.63 8.23 19.88
C SER A 108 -10.62 7.44 19.05
N ARG A 109 -9.33 7.51 19.40
CA ARG A 109 -8.28 6.75 18.74
C ARG A 109 -8.44 5.24 18.98
N GLN A 110 -8.75 4.82 20.20
CA GLN A 110 -8.99 3.41 20.53
C GLN A 110 -10.20 2.88 19.76
N GLN A 111 -11.30 3.63 19.72
CA GLN A 111 -12.49 3.26 18.96
C GLN A 111 -12.20 3.15 17.46
N LEU A 112 -11.53 4.16 16.87
CA LEU A 112 -11.16 4.14 15.46
C LEU A 112 -10.32 2.90 15.11
N PHE A 113 -9.32 2.56 15.93
CA PHE A 113 -8.48 1.38 15.69
C PHE A 113 -9.26 0.08 15.85
N HIS A 114 -10.20 0.02 16.79
CA HIS A 114 -11.09 -1.13 16.91
C HIS A 114 -11.93 -1.33 15.65
N GLU A 115 -12.59 -0.26 15.17
CA GLU A 115 -13.43 -0.30 13.97
C GLU A 115 -12.64 -0.69 12.71
N LEU A 116 -11.39 -0.22 12.57
CA LEU A 116 -10.57 -0.48 11.40
C LEU A 116 -9.87 -1.84 11.44
N PHE A 117 -9.29 -2.23 12.57
CA PHE A 117 -8.35 -3.36 12.63
C PHE A 117 -8.91 -4.60 13.32
N HIS A 118 -9.91 -4.47 14.21
CA HIS A 118 -10.36 -5.64 14.97
C HIS A 118 -11.01 -6.67 14.02
N PRO A 119 -10.72 -7.97 14.16
CA PRO A 119 -11.26 -9.01 13.26
C PRO A 119 -12.79 -9.13 13.22
N SER A 120 -13.50 -8.60 14.23
CA SER A 120 -14.97 -8.54 14.22
C SER A 120 -15.55 -7.34 13.44
N GLU A 121 -14.71 -6.37 13.09
CA GLU A 121 -15.09 -5.11 12.44
C GLU A 121 -14.66 -5.11 10.97
N LEU A 122 -13.95 -4.08 10.50
CA LEU A 122 -13.43 -4.04 9.13
C LEU A 122 -12.25 -5.00 8.92
N GLY A 123 -11.47 -5.26 9.98
CA GLY A 123 -10.44 -6.29 10.00
C GLY A 123 -9.26 -6.05 9.06
N LEU A 124 -8.83 -4.79 8.86
CA LEU A 124 -7.65 -4.49 8.06
C LEU A 124 -6.42 -5.21 8.65
N ASN A 125 -5.63 -5.84 7.78
CA ASN A 125 -4.55 -6.75 8.20
C ASN A 125 -3.30 -6.72 7.30
N VAL A 126 -3.30 -5.99 6.18
CA VAL A 126 -2.12 -5.76 5.34
C VAL A 126 -1.91 -4.27 5.17
N CYS A 127 -0.87 -3.71 5.79
CA CYS A 127 -0.68 -2.27 5.81
C CYS A 127 0.73 -1.86 5.37
N ARG A 128 0.81 -0.68 4.78
CA ARG A 128 2.05 -0.12 4.22
C ARG A 128 2.64 0.93 5.16
N THR A 129 3.96 1.02 5.23
CA THR A 129 4.67 2.16 5.82
C THR A 129 5.74 2.69 4.86
N CYS A 130 6.32 3.82 5.21
CA CYS A 130 7.41 4.43 4.48
C CYS A 130 8.75 4.12 5.18
N ILE A 131 9.81 3.93 4.40
CA ILE A 131 11.18 3.95 4.93
C ILE A 131 11.71 5.37 4.70
N GLY A 132 11.62 6.23 5.72
CA GLY A 132 11.84 7.67 5.60
C GLY A 132 10.63 8.42 5.03
N ALA A 133 10.83 9.65 4.57
CA ALA A 133 9.76 10.52 4.11
C ALA A 133 9.08 10.04 2.81
N SER A 134 7.80 10.41 2.69
CA SER A 134 6.95 10.30 1.51
C SER A 134 6.52 11.67 1.00
N ASP A 135 5.66 11.70 -0.02
CA ASP A 135 4.91 12.89 -0.42
C ASP A 135 3.85 13.33 0.61
N TYR A 136 3.47 12.45 1.53
CA TYR A 136 2.56 12.70 2.65
C TYR A 136 3.29 12.83 4.00
N SER A 137 4.56 13.22 3.96
CA SER A 137 5.34 13.56 5.14
C SER A 137 5.28 15.06 5.44
N THR A 138 5.23 15.42 6.72
CA THR A 138 5.23 16.82 7.17
C THR A 138 6.54 17.53 6.90
N GLU A 139 7.63 16.75 6.79
CA GLU A 139 8.95 17.20 6.39
C GLU A 139 9.66 16.15 5.53
N VAL A 140 10.68 16.57 4.80
CA VAL A 140 11.51 15.68 3.98
C VAL A 140 12.66 15.20 4.85
N TYR A 141 12.70 13.90 5.14
CA TYR A 141 13.72 13.27 5.97
C TYR A 141 14.12 11.88 5.46
N SER A 142 15.32 11.43 5.84
CA SER A 142 15.70 10.02 5.84
C SER A 142 16.22 9.62 7.21
N PHE A 143 16.47 8.33 7.43
CA PHE A 143 17.05 7.89 8.70
C PHE A 143 18.55 8.14 8.79
N ASP A 144 19.24 8.65 7.75
CA ASP A 144 20.70 8.89 7.78
C ASP A 144 21.10 10.13 6.96
N GLU A 145 20.86 11.31 7.53
CA GLU A 145 21.06 12.59 6.84
C GLU A 145 22.46 13.18 6.99
N GLY A 146 22.76 14.20 6.18
CA GLY A 146 24.04 14.93 6.17
C GLY A 146 25.03 14.46 5.10
N GLU A 147 26.32 14.69 5.35
CA GLU A 147 27.43 14.30 4.47
C GLU A 147 27.50 12.78 4.27
N PRO A 148 28.13 12.25 3.19
CA PRO A 148 28.20 10.82 2.96
C PRO A 148 28.62 9.99 4.19
N ASP A 149 27.80 9.02 4.59
CA ASP A 149 28.04 8.12 5.73
C ASP A 149 27.89 6.65 5.35
N PRO A 150 28.88 6.07 4.64
CA PRO A 150 28.82 4.68 4.21
C PRO A 150 28.71 3.66 5.36
N ASP A 151 29.07 4.06 6.58
CA ASP A 151 29.01 3.23 7.79
C ASP A 151 27.68 3.38 8.55
N LEU A 152 26.80 4.31 8.13
CA LEU A 152 25.49 4.58 8.73
C LEU A 152 25.59 4.85 10.24
N LYS A 153 26.57 5.67 10.65
CA LYS A 153 26.82 6.06 12.04
C LYS A 153 25.77 7.02 12.58
N ARG A 154 25.09 7.77 11.70
CA ARG A 154 24.01 8.69 12.08
C ARG A 154 22.62 8.09 11.91
N PHE A 155 22.53 6.81 11.55
CA PHE A 155 21.25 6.15 11.37
C PHE A 155 20.35 6.27 12.62
N SER A 156 19.15 6.82 12.48
CA SER A 156 18.14 6.86 13.53
C SER A 156 16.71 6.84 12.98
N ILE A 157 15.83 6.11 13.67
CA ILE A 157 14.37 6.11 13.43
C ILE A 157 13.62 7.04 14.40
N ASP A 158 14.31 8.00 15.04
CA ASP A 158 13.72 8.84 16.08
C ASP A 158 12.47 9.61 15.63
N HIS A 159 12.45 10.07 14.37
CA HIS A 159 11.28 10.73 13.80
C HIS A 159 10.01 9.88 13.99
N ASP A 160 10.10 8.57 13.73
CA ASP A 160 8.93 7.69 13.72
C ASP A 160 8.40 7.38 15.12
N ARG A 161 9.17 7.66 16.19
CA ARG A 161 8.75 7.44 17.58
C ARG A 161 7.65 8.37 18.04
N GLY A 162 7.49 9.53 17.38
CA GLY A 162 6.48 10.52 17.74
C GLY A 162 5.05 10.00 17.59
N TYR A 163 4.73 9.42 16.41
CA TYR A 163 3.36 9.00 16.10
C TYR A 163 3.23 7.78 15.17
N LEU A 164 4.22 7.47 14.30
CA LEU A 164 4.20 6.26 13.46
C LEU A 164 4.25 4.98 14.30
N LEU A 165 5.30 4.80 15.10
CA LEU A 165 5.51 3.61 15.91
C LEU A 165 4.39 3.41 16.95
N PRO A 166 3.89 4.45 17.66
CA PRO A 166 2.70 4.34 18.48
C PRO A 166 1.46 3.84 17.73
N ALA A 167 1.15 4.39 16.55
CA ALA A 167 0.01 3.96 15.75
C ALA A 167 0.15 2.48 15.31
N LEU A 168 1.32 2.08 14.80
CA LEU A 168 1.58 0.70 14.38
C LEU A 168 1.49 -0.30 15.54
N ARG A 169 1.97 0.07 16.74
CA ARG A 169 1.80 -0.76 17.95
C ARG A 169 0.34 -0.89 18.34
N GLN A 170 -0.43 0.19 18.26
CA GLN A 170 -1.85 0.17 18.57
C GLN A 170 -2.62 -0.73 17.58
N ALA A 171 -2.35 -0.62 16.28
CA ALA A 171 -2.96 -1.49 15.26
C ALA A 171 -2.65 -2.96 15.52
N ARG A 172 -1.38 -3.30 15.81
CA ARG A 172 -0.98 -4.68 16.10
C ARG A 172 -1.54 -5.22 17.42
N LYS A 173 -1.77 -4.36 18.42
CA LYS A 173 -2.48 -4.76 19.66
C LYS A 173 -3.93 -5.16 19.36
N VAL A 174 -4.58 -4.47 18.44
CA VAL A 174 -5.97 -4.75 18.03
C VAL A 174 -6.04 -5.94 17.06
N ASN A 175 -5.07 -6.06 16.15
CA ASN A 175 -4.94 -7.16 15.20
C ASN A 175 -3.53 -7.77 15.23
N PRO A 176 -3.31 -8.86 15.99
CA PRO A 176 -2.01 -9.52 16.10
C PRO A 176 -1.49 -10.10 14.78
N GLU A 177 -2.37 -10.40 13.82
CA GLU A 177 -2.04 -10.96 12.50
C GLU A 177 -1.63 -9.87 11.48
N LEU A 178 -1.41 -8.63 11.93
CA LEU A 178 -1.06 -7.50 11.06
C LEU A 178 0.24 -7.77 10.28
N PHE A 179 0.11 -7.86 8.96
CA PHE A 179 1.21 -7.90 8.00
C PHE A 179 1.58 -6.47 7.61
N LEU A 180 2.83 -6.09 7.85
CA LEU A 180 3.40 -4.82 7.46
C LEU A 180 4.39 -4.99 6.32
N PHE A 181 4.31 -4.09 5.36
CA PHE A 181 5.37 -3.92 4.36
C PHE A 181 5.78 -2.45 4.26
N SER A 182 7.04 -2.23 3.87
CA SER A 182 7.60 -0.87 3.81
C SER A 182 8.29 -0.61 2.48
N SER A 183 8.18 0.63 2.01
CA SER A 183 8.80 1.07 0.76
C SER A 183 9.54 2.39 1.00
N PRO A 184 10.79 2.57 0.55
CA PRO A 184 11.42 3.88 0.55
C PRO A 184 10.97 4.70 -0.67
N TRP A 185 10.64 5.98 -0.48
CA TRP A 185 10.47 6.90 -1.62
C TRP A 185 11.81 7.47 -2.06
N SER A 186 12.79 7.54 -1.15
CA SER A 186 14.13 7.95 -1.50
C SER A 186 15.17 7.32 -0.58
N PRO A 187 16.34 6.92 -1.12
CA PRO A 187 17.54 6.80 -0.30
C PRO A 187 17.96 8.19 0.22
N PRO A 188 18.80 8.26 1.28
CA PRO A 188 19.41 9.50 1.72
C PRO A 188 20.04 10.28 0.56
N GLY A 189 19.92 11.61 0.58
CA GLY A 189 20.34 12.47 -0.53
C GLY A 189 21.80 12.25 -0.97
N TRP A 190 22.70 11.99 -0.02
CA TRP A 190 24.12 11.73 -0.29
C TRP A 190 24.38 10.45 -1.11
N MET A 191 23.41 9.53 -1.16
CA MET A 191 23.48 8.32 -1.99
C MET A 191 23.10 8.58 -3.46
N LYS A 192 22.59 9.76 -3.80
CA LYS A 192 21.96 10.04 -5.09
C LYS A 192 22.80 10.91 -6.01
N ALA A 193 22.47 10.87 -7.30
CA ALA A 193 23.18 11.61 -8.34
C ALA A 193 23.15 13.14 -8.12
N ASN A 194 22.03 13.66 -7.65
CA ASN A 194 21.74 15.06 -7.42
C ASN A 194 22.01 15.53 -5.97
N GLY A 195 22.42 14.63 -5.06
CA GLY A 195 22.64 14.99 -3.66
C GLY A 195 21.36 15.30 -2.87
N SER A 196 20.17 15.00 -3.40
CA SER A 196 18.88 15.39 -2.82
C SER A 196 17.90 14.22 -2.79
N MET A 197 17.04 14.15 -1.76
CA MET A 197 15.93 13.19 -1.71
C MET A 197 14.83 13.51 -2.74
N LEU A 198 14.77 14.75 -3.24
CA LEU A 198 13.79 15.15 -4.23
C LEU A 198 14.23 14.76 -5.65
N GLY A 199 13.59 13.74 -6.23
CA GLY A 199 13.91 13.23 -7.57
C GLY A 199 15.35 12.76 -7.77
N GLY A 200 15.81 12.62 -9.00
CA GLY A 200 17.16 12.10 -9.30
C GLY A 200 17.25 10.58 -9.20
N SER A 201 18.48 10.04 -9.27
CA SER A 201 18.72 8.60 -9.43
C SER A 201 19.74 8.04 -8.43
N MET A 202 19.61 6.75 -8.17
CA MET A 202 20.50 6.03 -7.25
C MET A 202 21.91 5.92 -7.82
N ARG A 203 22.95 6.10 -6.98
CA ARG A 203 24.34 5.83 -7.38
C ARG A 203 24.75 4.42 -6.94
N LYS A 204 25.14 3.60 -7.92
CA LYS A 204 25.58 2.21 -7.72
C LYS A 204 26.66 2.02 -6.64
N LYS A 205 27.59 2.97 -6.49
CA LYS A 205 28.65 2.90 -5.45
C LYS A 205 28.11 2.79 -4.02
N TYR A 206 26.86 3.17 -3.78
CA TYR A 206 26.24 3.13 -2.45
C TYR A 206 25.28 1.95 -2.23
N PHE A 207 25.14 1.03 -3.18
CA PHE A 207 24.26 -0.14 -3.01
C PHE A 207 24.57 -0.96 -1.74
N GLY A 208 25.86 -1.14 -1.42
CA GLY A 208 26.25 -1.84 -0.18
C GLY A 208 25.76 -1.12 1.08
N ALA A 209 25.99 0.19 1.18
CA ALA A 209 25.53 1.00 2.30
C ALA A 209 23.99 1.05 2.36
N TYR A 210 23.31 1.17 1.22
CA TYR A 210 21.85 1.20 1.17
C TYR A 210 21.22 -0.13 1.59
N ALA A 211 21.82 -1.27 1.24
CA ALA A 211 21.35 -2.56 1.76
C ALA A 211 21.48 -2.66 3.29
N GLN A 212 22.53 -2.08 3.88
CA GLN A 212 22.67 -1.98 5.34
C GLN A 212 21.67 -1.00 5.96
N TYR A 213 21.25 0.03 5.23
CA TYR A 213 20.20 0.95 5.66
C TYR A 213 18.86 0.23 5.83
N PHE A 214 18.48 -0.66 4.91
CA PHE A 214 17.33 -1.56 5.08
C PHE A 214 17.49 -2.46 6.31
N VAL A 215 18.66 -3.09 6.49
CA VAL A 215 18.92 -3.97 7.65
C VAL A 215 18.72 -3.21 8.97
N LYS A 216 19.30 -2.01 9.09
CA LYS A 216 19.15 -1.17 10.29
C LYS A 216 17.71 -0.77 10.52
N PHE A 217 16.97 -0.38 9.47
CA PHE A 217 15.53 -0.09 9.56
C PHE A 217 14.75 -1.30 10.09
N LEU A 218 14.90 -2.46 9.47
CA LEU A 218 14.16 -3.68 9.84
C LEU A 218 14.44 -4.10 11.28
N GLN A 219 15.70 -4.04 11.70
CA GLN A 219 16.10 -4.36 13.08
C GLN A 219 15.57 -3.35 14.09
N ALA A 220 15.67 -2.05 13.78
CA ALA A 220 15.19 -0.99 14.69
C ALA A 220 13.67 -1.04 14.85
N TYR A 221 12.92 -1.23 13.76
CA TYR A 221 11.46 -1.42 13.82
C TYR A 221 11.08 -2.69 14.58
N ALA A 222 11.77 -3.81 14.36
CA ALA A 222 11.54 -5.03 15.13
C ALA A 222 11.78 -4.82 16.64
N ALA A 223 12.83 -4.07 17.01
CA ALA A 223 13.13 -3.74 18.42
C ALA A 223 12.06 -2.86 19.08
N GLU A 224 11.34 -2.04 18.30
CA GLU A 224 10.21 -1.23 18.76
C GLU A 224 8.88 -2.02 18.82
N GLY A 225 8.92 -3.34 18.58
CA GLY A 225 7.76 -4.23 18.56
C GLY A 225 6.96 -4.15 17.26
N VAL A 226 7.58 -3.62 16.19
CA VAL A 226 6.92 -3.41 14.89
C VAL A 226 7.64 -4.05 13.71
N ALA A 227 7.89 -5.36 13.79
CA ALA A 227 8.51 -6.11 12.71
C ALA A 227 7.80 -5.90 11.36
N ILE A 228 8.61 -5.76 10.30
CA ILE A 228 8.21 -5.56 8.91
C ILE A 228 8.43 -6.86 8.14
N GLN A 229 7.36 -7.39 7.53
CA GLN A 229 7.35 -8.70 6.90
C GLN A 229 7.71 -8.67 5.41
N ALA A 230 7.57 -7.53 4.74
CA ALA A 230 8.07 -7.35 3.38
C ALA A 230 8.61 -5.93 3.15
N VAL A 231 9.49 -5.79 2.18
CA VAL A 231 9.93 -4.49 1.66
C VAL A 231 9.91 -4.49 0.15
N THR A 232 9.72 -3.31 -0.44
CA THR A 232 10.05 -3.08 -1.84
C THR A 232 11.40 -2.38 -1.94
N SER A 233 12.07 -2.53 -3.08
CA SER A 233 13.39 -1.92 -3.33
C SER A 233 13.31 -0.39 -3.30
N GLN A 234 12.20 0.15 -3.82
CA GLN A 234 11.92 1.56 -4.04
C GLN A 234 10.45 1.75 -4.43
N ASN A 235 9.78 2.76 -3.89
CA ASN A 235 8.47 3.22 -4.34
C ASN A 235 8.58 3.82 -5.75
N GLU A 236 7.73 3.37 -6.67
CA GLU A 236 7.62 3.88 -8.04
C GLU A 236 9.00 3.99 -8.73
N VAL A 237 9.67 2.85 -8.93
CA VAL A 237 11.05 2.74 -9.45
C VAL A 237 11.40 3.54 -10.72
N ASP A 238 10.39 4.01 -11.46
CA ASP A 238 10.53 4.61 -12.80
C ASP A 238 10.00 6.06 -12.86
N THR A 239 10.00 6.78 -11.74
CA THR A 239 9.67 8.21 -11.68
C THR A 239 10.63 8.99 -10.77
N ASP A 240 10.92 10.24 -11.13
CA ASP A 240 11.64 11.20 -10.28
C ASP A 240 10.73 12.29 -9.69
N GLN A 241 9.42 12.23 -9.98
CA GLN A 241 8.41 13.18 -9.53
C GLN A 241 8.77 14.66 -9.81
N ASP A 242 9.50 14.93 -10.90
CA ASP A 242 10.07 16.25 -11.25
C ASP A 242 10.89 16.90 -10.11
N GLY A 243 11.42 16.12 -9.17
CA GLY A 243 12.10 16.66 -8.00
C GLY A 243 11.21 17.48 -7.06
N ARG A 244 9.90 17.24 -7.06
CA ARG A 244 8.95 17.95 -6.18
C ARG A 244 8.71 17.28 -4.82
N MET A 245 9.04 15.99 -4.72
CA MET A 245 8.81 15.16 -3.54
C MET A 245 9.89 14.06 -3.47
N PRO A 246 10.01 13.35 -2.33
CA PRO A 246 10.88 12.18 -2.24
C PRO A 246 10.60 11.20 -3.39
N ALA A 247 11.64 10.93 -4.18
CA ALA A 247 11.57 10.00 -5.32
C ALA A 247 12.99 9.55 -5.68
N CYS A 248 13.13 8.40 -6.33
CA CYS A 248 14.42 7.96 -6.83
C CYS A 248 14.24 7.04 -8.03
N LEU A 249 14.85 7.42 -9.16
CA LEU A 249 14.90 6.58 -10.34
C LEU A 249 15.85 5.40 -10.14
N TRP A 250 15.33 4.22 -10.46
CA TRP A 250 16.03 2.96 -10.52
C TRP A 250 15.87 2.36 -11.91
N GLY A 251 16.97 2.34 -12.68
CA GLY A 251 17.03 1.52 -13.87
C GLY A 251 16.76 0.06 -13.52
N GLN A 252 16.13 -0.67 -14.42
CA GLN A 252 15.78 -2.07 -14.18
C GLN A 252 17.00 -2.92 -13.77
N GLU A 253 18.13 -2.73 -14.42
CA GLU A 253 19.38 -3.46 -14.12
C GLU A 253 19.93 -3.12 -12.74
N TYR A 254 19.63 -1.91 -12.24
CA TYR A 254 20.05 -1.47 -10.91
C TYR A 254 19.24 -2.19 -9.82
N GLU A 255 17.93 -2.32 -10.01
CA GLU A 255 17.08 -3.09 -9.10
C GLU A 255 17.47 -4.58 -9.10
N ILE A 256 17.69 -5.16 -10.29
CA ILE A 256 18.17 -6.54 -10.45
C ILE A 256 19.46 -6.74 -9.65
N GLU A 257 20.46 -5.87 -9.88
CA GLU A 257 21.75 -5.98 -9.23
C GLU A 257 21.67 -5.74 -7.72
N PHE A 258 20.89 -4.75 -7.27
CA PHE A 258 20.74 -4.44 -5.86
C PHE A 258 20.12 -5.61 -5.10
N VAL A 259 19.03 -6.19 -5.60
CA VAL A 259 18.40 -7.34 -4.95
C VAL A 259 19.34 -8.56 -4.98
N LYS A 260 19.92 -8.88 -6.14
CA LYS A 260 20.77 -10.06 -6.35
C LYS A 260 22.09 -10.03 -5.59
N LYS A 261 22.77 -8.89 -5.53
CA LYS A 261 24.14 -8.76 -5.02
C LYS A 261 24.26 -8.04 -3.68
N HIS A 262 23.21 -7.33 -3.24
CA HIS A 262 23.27 -6.51 -2.04
C HIS A 262 22.15 -6.86 -1.05
N LEU A 263 20.90 -6.46 -1.31
CA LEU A 263 19.79 -6.59 -0.36
C LEU A 263 19.48 -8.06 -0.02
N GLY A 264 19.26 -8.91 -1.03
CA GLY A 264 18.97 -10.33 -0.82
C GLY A 264 20.04 -11.05 0.01
N PRO A 265 21.34 -10.95 -0.35
CA PRO A 265 22.43 -11.53 0.42
C PRO A 265 22.50 -11.05 1.87
N VAL A 266 22.35 -9.75 2.15
CA VAL A 266 22.46 -9.25 3.54
C VAL A 266 21.28 -9.66 4.40
N LEU A 267 20.06 -9.71 3.85
CA LEU A 267 18.89 -10.22 4.59
C LEU A 267 19.05 -11.71 4.91
N ARG A 268 19.49 -12.52 3.94
CA ARG A 268 19.75 -13.95 4.13
C ARG A 268 20.86 -14.19 5.16
N ALA A 269 21.99 -13.48 5.05
CA ALA A 269 23.11 -13.62 5.98
C ALA A 269 22.76 -13.15 7.40
N GLY A 270 21.90 -12.14 7.52
CA GLY A 270 21.38 -11.63 8.80
C GLY A 270 20.23 -12.46 9.39
N ASN A 271 19.79 -13.55 8.73
CA ASN A 271 18.59 -14.31 9.10
C ASN A 271 17.34 -13.42 9.27
N ILE A 272 17.21 -12.39 8.44
CA ILE A 272 16.07 -11.47 8.46
C ILE A 272 14.98 -12.06 7.55
N PRO A 273 13.82 -12.49 8.07
CA PRO A 273 12.82 -13.22 7.30
C PRO A 273 11.98 -12.32 6.38
N THR A 274 12.23 -11.02 6.38
CA THR A 274 11.55 -10.02 5.55
C THR A 274 11.67 -10.36 4.07
N LYS A 275 10.53 -10.38 3.38
CA LYS A 275 10.45 -10.68 1.94
C LYS A 275 10.79 -9.44 1.11
N ILE A 276 11.26 -9.65 -0.12
CA ILE A 276 11.47 -8.58 -1.09
C ILE A 276 10.39 -8.68 -2.17
N TRP A 277 9.70 -7.56 -2.42
CA TRP A 277 8.75 -7.38 -3.51
C TRP A 277 9.35 -6.41 -4.53
N LEU A 278 9.25 -6.76 -5.82
CA LEU A 278 9.85 -6.01 -6.92
C LEU A 278 8.90 -4.93 -7.43
N LEU A 279 9.44 -4.00 -8.23
CA LEU A 279 8.73 -2.99 -9.01
C LEU A 279 8.07 -1.85 -8.20
N ASP A 280 7.08 -2.17 -7.36
CA ASP A 280 6.25 -1.20 -6.59
C ASP A 280 5.76 -0.03 -7.45
N HIS A 281 5.18 -0.36 -8.62
CA HIS A 281 4.80 0.63 -9.63
C HIS A 281 3.69 0.11 -10.56
N ASN A 282 3.39 0.84 -11.62
CA ASN A 282 2.15 0.71 -12.39
C ASN A 282 2.11 -0.52 -13.29
N TYR A 283 0.89 -0.98 -13.62
CA TYR A 283 0.65 -2.15 -14.46
C TYR A 283 1.30 -2.08 -15.85
N ASN A 284 1.50 -0.89 -16.40
CA ASN A 284 2.14 -0.72 -17.71
C ASN A 284 3.63 -1.11 -17.72
N LEU A 285 4.25 -1.34 -16.55
CA LEU A 285 5.63 -1.84 -16.42
C LEU A 285 5.73 -3.37 -16.33
N TRP A 286 4.70 -4.11 -16.75
CA TRP A 286 4.71 -5.58 -16.72
C TRP A 286 5.87 -6.24 -17.46
N GLY A 287 6.37 -5.63 -18.53
CA GLY A 287 7.54 -6.14 -19.26
C GLY A 287 8.81 -6.10 -18.40
N ARG A 288 8.96 -5.04 -17.59
CA ARG A 288 10.05 -4.91 -16.61
C ARG A 288 9.95 -6.00 -15.55
N ALA A 289 8.76 -6.23 -14.98
CA ALA A 289 8.54 -7.27 -13.98
C ALA A 289 8.90 -8.68 -14.48
N ILE A 290 8.50 -9.04 -15.71
CA ILE A 290 8.88 -10.33 -16.31
C ILE A 290 10.41 -10.43 -16.44
N CYS A 291 11.05 -9.38 -16.97
CA CYS A 291 12.48 -9.41 -17.21
C CYS A 291 13.31 -9.45 -15.90
N GLU A 292 12.83 -8.84 -14.82
CA GLU A 292 13.42 -8.98 -13.49
C GLU A 292 13.31 -10.41 -12.94
N LEU A 293 12.13 -11.03 -13.09
CA LEU A 293 11.88 -12.42 -12.65
C LEU A 293 12.63 -13.46 -13.50
N ASP A 294 12.95 -13.14 -14.76
CA ASP A 294 13.77 -13.97 -15.64
C ASP A 294 15.21 -14.16 -15.13
N ASP A 295 15.74 -13.26 -14.29
CA ASP A 295 17.08 -13.42 -13.69
C ASP A 295 17.01 -14.37 -12.47
N PRO A 296 17.54 -15.62 -12.55
CA PRO A 296 17.47 -16.58 -11.44
C PRO A 296 18.31 -16.15 -10.23
N GLY A 297 19.31 -15.28 -10.44
CA GLY A 297 20.11 -14.69 -9.37
C GLY A 297 19.33 -13.69 -8.52
N LEU A 298 18.36 -12.99 -9.11
CA LEU A 298 17.39 -12.18 -8.36
C LEU A 298 16.26 -13.04 -7.81
N ARG A 299 15.69 -13.95 -8.62
CA ARG A 299 14.50 -14.73 -8.26
C ARG A 299 14.67 -15.63 -7.04
N GLN A 300 15.90 -16.05 -6.74
CA GLN A 300 16.21 -16.76 -5.49
C GLN A 300 16.01 -15.92 -4.21
N TYR A 301 15.84 -14.59 -4.32
CA TYR A 301 15.62 -13.66 -3.22
C TYR A 301 14.24 -12.98 -3.27
N ALA A 302 13.71 -12.76 -4.48
CA ALA A 302 12.44 -12.07 -4.68
C ALA A 302 11.61 -12.76 -5.76
N ASN A 303 10.38 -13.15 -5.43
CA ASN A 303 9.48 -13.82 -6.35
C ASN A 303 8.05 -13.27 -6.20
N ALA A 304 7.97 -11.95 -6.07
CA ALA A 304 6.73 -11.22 -5.85
C ALA A 304 6.85 -9.83 -6.48
N VAL A 305 5.74 -9.34 -7.02
CA VAL A 305 5.66 -8.04 -7.69
C VAL A 305 4.61 -7.19 -6.99
N ALA A 306 5.00 -5.96 -6.65
CA ALA A 306 4.15 -4.94 -6.07
C ALA A 306 3.62 -4.00 -7.17
N TRP A 307 2.32 -3.71 -7.14
CA TRP A 307 1.60 -3.01 -8.20
C TRP A 307 0.83 -1.80 -7.70
N HIS A 308 0.89 -0.73 -8.49
CA HIS A 308 0.11 0.49 -8.30
C HIS A 308 -1.00 0.60 -9.34
N GLY A 309 -2.16 1.12 -8.94
CA GLY A 309 -3.34 1.25 -9.80
C GLY A 309 -3.47 2.56 -10.59
N TYR A 310 -2.37 3.30 -10.85
CA TYR A 310 -2.46 4.62 -11.50
C TYR A 310 -2.43 4.58 -13.03
N ALA A 311 -1.78 3.58 -13.62
CA ALA A 311 -1.68 3.43 -15.07
C ALA A 311 -1.68 1.95 -15.52
N GLY A 312 -2.20 1.70 -16.72
CA GLY A 312 -2.39 0.34 -17.26
C GLY A 312 -3.64 -0.34 -16.71
N SER A 313 -3.70 -1.67 -16.85
CA SER A 313 -4.84 -2.50 -16.43
C SER A 313 -4.39 -3.72 -15.62
N ALA A 314 -5.25 -4.20 -14.71
CA ALA A 314 -4.97 -5.34 -13.85
C ALA A 314 -4.67 -6.64 -14.61
N GLU A 315 -5.14 -6.77 -15.86
CA GLU A 315 -4.83 -7.90 -16.76
C GLU A 315 -3.32 -8.11 -16.94
N MET A 316 -2.53 -7.04 -16.82
CA MET A 316 -1.08 -7.14 -16.92
C MET A 316 -0.47 -8.00 -15.79
N MET A 317 -1.11 -8.10 -14.62
CA MET A 317 -0.68 -9.03 -13.57
C MET A 317 -0.82 -10.49 -14.02
N SER A 318 -1.91 -10.84 -14.71
CA SER A 318 -2.09 -12.18 -15.29
C SER A 318 -1.03 -12.47 -16.34
N ARG A 319 -0.66 -11.48 -17.16
CA ARG A 319 0.44 -11.64 -18.11
C ARG A 319 1.78 -11.96 -17.44
N VAL A 320 2.08 -11.34 -16.29
CA VAL A 320 3.28 -11.69 -15.51
C VAL A 320 3.15 -13.07 -14.90
N GLN A 321 1.98 -13.42 -14.37
CA GLN A 321 1.74 -14.74 -13.77
C GLN A 321 1.88 -15.86 -14.82
N ASP A 322 1.31 -15.69 -16.02
CA ASP A 322 1.42 -16.67 -17.11
C ASP A 322 2.89 -16.96 -17.49
N ALA A 323 3.76 -15.96 -17.38
CA ALA A 323 5.19 -16.09 -17.62
C ALA A 323 5.96 -16.67 -16.41
N HIS A 324 5.53 -16.33 -15.19
CA HIS A 324 6.15 -16.74 -13.92
C HIS A 324 5.08 -17.21 -12.91
N PRO A 325 4.59 -18.46 -13.03
CA PRO A 325 3.41 -18.92 -12.28
C PRO A 325 3.58 -18.93 -10.76
N GLU A 326 4.81 -19.01 -10.28
CA GLU A 326 5.17 -18.95 -8.88
C GLU A 326 5.16 -17.53 -8.30
N ALA A 327 5.13 -16.49 -9.15
CA ALA A 327 5.24 -15.11 -8.72
C ALA A 327 3.95 -14.64 -8.03
N ALA A 328 4.09 -14.05 -6.84
CA ALA A 328 2.96 -13.47 -6.12
C ALA A 328 2.70 -12.02 -6.55
N MET A 329 1.43 -11.65 -6.71
CA MET A 329 1.03 -10.29 -7.08
C MET A 329 0.42 -9.57 -5.88
N PHE A 330 0.89 -8.37 -5.56
CA PHE A 330 0.37 -7.56 -4.45
C PHE A 330 0.03 -6.16 -4.94
N TRP A 331 -1.20 -5.71 -4.72
CA TRP A 331 -1.59 -4.34 -5.02
C TRP A 331 -1.27 -3.48 -3.80
N THR A 332 -0.17 -2.74 -3.89
CA THR A 332 0.47 -2.06 -2.77
C THR A 332 0.05 -0.62 -2.66
N GLU A 333 -0.55 -0.07 -3.72
CA GLU A 333 -0.97 1.32 -3.71
C GLU A 333 -2.05 1.69 -4.73
N GLY A 334 -3.00 2.48 -4.23
CA GLY A 334 -3.78 3.40 -5.03
C GLY A 334 -4.82 4.09 -4.17
N GLY A 335 -5.42 5.14 -4.72
CA GLY A 335 -6.44 5.88 -4.00
C GLY A 335 -7.25 6.80 -4.91
N PRO A 336 -8.42 7.24 -4.43
CA PRO A 336 -9.23 8.21 -5.16
C PRO A 336 -8.55 9.57 -5.18
N ASP A 337 -8.92 10.37 -6.18
CA ASP A 337 -8.51 11.76 -6.23
C ASP A 337 -9.53 12.56 -5.43
N PHE A 338 -9.12 13.16 -4.31
CA PHE A 338 -10.02 13.92 -3.44
C PHE A 338 -10.67 15.12 -4.13
N THR A 339 -10.10 15.58 -5.26
CA THR A 339 -10.66 16.65 -6.07
C THR A 339 -11.69 16.16 -7.09
N SER A 340 -11.84 14.84 -7.26
CA SER A 340 -12.82 14.26 -8.18
C SER A 340 -14.24 14.58 -7.72
N PRO A 341 -15.15 15.03 -8.60
CA PRO A 341 -16.53 15.33 -8.23
C PRO A 341 -17.28 14.14 -7.62
N ASP A 342 -16.88 12.92 -7.99
CA ASP A 342 -17.47 11.67 -7.51
C ASP A 342 -16.75 11.05 -6.32
N TYR A 343 -15.71 11.69 -5.74
CA TYR A 343 -14.85 11.13 -4.69
C TYR A 343 -15.62 10.46 -3.55
N ALA A 344 -16.65 11.13 -3.03
CA ALA A 344 -17.44 10.61 -1.91
C ALA A 344 -18.44 9.50 -2.31
N THR A 345 -18.56 9.21 -3.61
CA THR A 345 -19.59 8.34 -4.21
C THR A 345 -19.05 7.27 -5.16
N ASP A 346 -17.73 7.15 -5.29
CA ASP A 346 -17.08 6.29 -6.27
C ASP A 346 -16.89 4.83 -5.79
N TRP A 347 -17.68 4.38 -4.81
CA TRP A 347 -17.63 3.02 -4.26
C TRP A 347 -17.75 1.93 -5.33
N ALA A 348 -18.60 2.11 -6.35
CA ALA A 348 -18.75 1.13 -7.43
C ALA A 348 -17.52 1.06 -8.35
N LYS A 349 -16.81 2.18 -8.53
CA LYS A 349 -15.56 2.25 -9.27
C LYS A 349 -14.46 1.50 -8.52
N TRP A 350 -14.29 1.74 -7.21
CA TRP A 350 -13.33 0.99 -6.40
C TRP A 350 -13.67 -0.49 -6.26
N GLY A 351 -14.95 -0.82 -6.09
CA GLY A 351 -15.42 -2.21 -6.09
C GLY A 351 -15.04 -2.94 -7.39
N ARG A 352 -15.16 -2.27 -8.55
CA ARG A 352 -14.69 -2.80 -9.83
C ARG A 352 -13.16 -2.95 -9.86
N THR A 353 -12.41 -1.91 -9.51
CA THR A 353 -10.94 -1.93 -9.52
C THR A 353 -10.38 -3.07 -8.65
N PHE A 354 -10.91 -3.25 -7.44
CA PHE A 354 -10.47 -4.30 -6.54
C PHE A 354 -10.88 -5.69 -7.03
N THR A 355 -12.10 -5.82 -7.58
CA THR A 355 -12.53 -7.08 -8.20
C THR A 355 -11.64 -7.45 -9.38
N GLU A 356 -11.27 -6.49 -10.23
CA GLU A 356 -10.37 -6.70 -11.36
C GLU A 356 -8.98 -7.12 -10.89
N ALA A 357 -8.42 -6.49 -9.86
CA ALA A 357 -7.14 -6.91 -9.29
C ALA A 357 -7.19 -8.35 -8.76
N LEU A 358 -8.21 -8.69 -7.97
CA LEU A 358 -8.39 -10.05 -7.40
C LEU A 358 -8.61 -11.12 -8.49
N ARG A 359 -9.27 -10.76 -9.60
CA ARG A 359 -9.44 -11.66 -10.75
C ARG A 359 -8.16 -11.87 -11.56
N ASN A 360 -7.12 -11.09 -11.31
CA ASN A 360 -5.82 -11.16 -11.96
C ASN A 360 -4.71 -11.47 -10.94
N TRP A 361 -4.91 -12.52 -10.14
CA TRP A 361 -3.93 -13.11 -9.22
C TRP A 361 -3.46 -12.24 -8.05
N CYS A 362 -4.05 -11.06 -7.85
CA CYS A 362 -3.70 -10.21 -6.73
C CYS A 362 -4.05 -10.86 -5.38
N ARG A 363 -3.11 -10.83 -4.44
CA ARG A 363 -3.21 -11.44 -3.11
C ARG A 363 -3.51 -10.42 -2.02
N SER A 364 -3.25 -9.13 -2.24
CA SER A 364 -3.58 -8.08 -1.28
C SER A 364 -3.92 -6.76 -1.94
N ILE A 365 -4.73 -5.95 -1.26
CA ILE A 365 -5.06 -4.60 -1.70
C ILE A 365 -4.78 -3.64 -0.56
N THR A 366 -3.84 -2.73 -0.79
CA THR A 366 -3.48 -1.67 0.16
C THR A 366 -3.81 -0.32 -0.46
N GLY A 367 -4.81 0.36 0.08
CA GLY A 367 -5.08 1.75 -0.27
C GLY A 367 -3.94 2.66 0.17
N TRP A 368 -3.92 3.90 -0.31
CA TRP A 368 -2.93 4.88 0.10
C TRP A 368 -3.14 5.36 1.54
N ASN A 369 -3.25 6.67 1.77
CA ASN A 369 -3.42 7.20 3.12
C ASN A 369 -4.61 6.56 3.86
N LEU A 370 -4.37 6.04 5.06
CA LEU A 370 -5.42 5.56 5.97
C LEU A 370 -6.38 6.70 6.37
N ALA A 371 -5.83 7.89 6.57
CA ALA A 371 -6.55 9.10 6.91
C ALA A 371 -5.84 10.35 6.34
N LEU A 372 -6.64 11.33 5.92
CA LEU A 372 -6.25 12.69 5.55
C LEU A 372 -7.29 13.67 6.12
N ASP A 373 -6.93 14.94 6.17
CA ASP A 373 -7.89 16.02 6.46
C ASP A 373 -8.88 16.21 5.30
N GLU A 374 -9.86 17.11 5.48
CA GLU A 374 -10.86 17.46 4.46
C GLU A 374 -10.27 18.11 3.19
N HIS A 375 -8.98 18.42 3.20
CA HIS A 375 -8.23 19.02 2.11
C HIS A 375 -7.23 18.06 1.47
N GLY A 376 -7.23 16.79 1.86
CA GLY A 376 -6.29 15.79 1.34
C GLY A 376 -4.86 16.01 1.81
N ARG A 377 -4.66 16.58 3.01
CA ARG A 377 -3.37 16.93 3.61
C ARG A 377 -3.18 16.24 4.98
N PRO A 378 -1.93 16.19 5.48
CA PRO A 378 -1.65 15.99 6.90
C PRO A 378 -2.41 16.98 7.80
#